data_AF-A0A3E0NQJ1-F1
#
_entry.id   AF-A0A3E0NQJ1-F1
#
_cell.length_a   1.000
_cell.length_b   1.000
_cell.length_c   1.000
_cell.angle_alpha   90.00
_cell.angle_beta   90.00
_cell.angle_gamma   90.00
#
_symmetry.space_group_name_H-M   'P 1'
#
loop_
_entity.id
_entity.type
_entity.pdbx_description
1 polymer ?
#
loop_
_entity_poly.entity_id
_entity_poly.type
_entity_poly.pdbx_seq_one_letter_code
_entity_poly.pdbx_strand_id
1 'polypeptide(L)'
;MREGGPVMWPLLIFSVLAVAVIIERFIALWRASIPVNEFLAKIRKALVVNRSIREAVKVCEQYKGPVASIMKAGLLKYGQPREDVEKTIENAAMFEMSRLERFLAFLATTANVAPLLGFFGTVTGMIKGFDALAAAGLSNPGLVATGIKEALTTTAAGLFVAIPTQLAYNYFMSRINKFVRDIETSANMLLETFGEMERSGIQPEVGAPPAEAPKKP
;
A
#
# COMPACT_ATOMS: atom_id res chain seq x y z
N MET A 1 -24.72 13.27 15.46
CA MET A 1 -25.28 12.86 14.14
C MET A 1 -26.64 13.49 13.84
N ARG A 2 -27.58 13.60 14.80
CA ARG A 2 -28.90 14.23 14.55
C ARG A 2 -28.86 15.71 14.14
N GLU A 3 -27.78 16.43 14.46
CA GLU A 3 -27.65 17.86 14.19
C GLU A 3 -26.88 18.20 12.89
N GLY A 4 -26.32 17.23 12.16
CA GLY A 4 -25.45 17.49 11.00
C GLY A 4 -26.13 17.27 9.64
N GLY A 5 -27.45 17.10 9.61
CA GLY A 5 -28.17 16.89 8.35
C GLY A 5 -27.81 15.60 7.59
N PRO A 6 -28.35 15.44 6.36
CA PRO A 6 -28.21 14.22 5.58
C PRO A 6 -26.76 13.95 5.09
N VAL A 7 -25.92 14.98 5.01
CA VAL A 7 -24.51 14.89 4.57
C VAL A 7 -23.64 14.07 5.53
N MET A 8 -24.06 13.92 6.79
CA MET A 8 -23.39 13.07 7.77
C MET A 8 -23.39 11.58 7.43
N TRP A 9 -24.40 11.09 6.68
CA TRP A 9 -24.51 9.67 6.35
C TRP A 9 -23.39 9.21 5.38
N PRO A 10 -23.16 9.89 4.23
CA PRO A 10 -21.99 9.61 3.40
C PRO A 10 -20.66 9.71 4.16
N LEU A 11 -20.49 10.76 5.00
CA LEU A 11 -19.27 10.95 5.79
C LEU A 11 -18.99 9.79 6.76
N LEU A 12 -20.04 9.24 7.37
CA LEU A 12 -19.94 8.08 8.25
C LEU A 12 -19.47 6.84 7.48
N ILE A 13 -20.04 6.60 6.29
CA ILE A 13 -19.61 5.49 5.43
C ILE A 13 -18.14 5.63 5.06
N PHE A 14 -17.70 6.81 4.62
CA PHE A 14 -16.30 7.09 4.32
C PHE A 14 -15.40 6.87 5.55
N SER A 15 -15.84 7.29 6.74
CA SER A 15 -15.10 7.11 7.99
C SER A 15 -14.88 5.63 8.33
N VAL A 16 -15.94 4.82 8.29
CA VAL A 16 -15.85 3.39 8.62
C VAL A 16 -14.97 2.65 7.61
N LEU A 17 -15.14 2.94 6.32
CA LEU A 17 -14.31 2.35 5.26
C LEU A 17 -12.84 2.78 5.38
N ALA A 18 -12.57 4.05 5.68
CA ALA A 18 -11.20 4.54 5.88
C ALA A 18 -10.52 3.81 7.04
N VAL A 19 -11.19 3.69 8.19
CA VAL A 19 -10.66 2.95 9.34
C VAL A 19 -10.40 1.48 9.00
N ALA A 20 -11.33 0.82 8.30
CA ALA A 20 -11.16 -0.57 7.87
C ALA A 20 -9.92 -0.74 6.97
N VAL A 21 -9.75 0.15 5.99
CA VAL A 21 -8.58 0.16 5.08
C VAL A 21 -7.29 0.47 5.84
N ILE A 22 -7.30 1.40 6.80
CA ILE A 22 -6.12 1.73 7.62
C ILE A 22 -5.65 0.50 8.39
N ILE A 23 -6.57 -0.23 9.04
CA ILE A 23 -6.23 -1.43 9.82
C ILE A 23 -5.70 -2.52 8.89
N GLU A 24 -6.37 -2.78 7.77
CA GLU A 24 -5.96 -3.79 6.80
C GLU A 24 -4.56 -3.49 6.24
N ARG A 25 -4.29 -2.24 5.84
CA ARG A 25 -2.98 -1.80 5.35
C ARG A 25 -1.89 -1.90 6.41
N PHE A 26 -2.19 -1.52 7.65
CA PHE A 26 -1.22 -1.64 8.74
C PHE A 26 -0.77 -3.09 8.92
N ILE A 27 -1.71 -4.04 8.95
CA ILE A 27 -1.41 -5.47 9.08
C ILE A 27 -0.67 -5.99 7.83
N ALA A 28 -1.10 -5.61 6.63
CA ALA A 28 -0.50 -6.07 5.39
C ALA A 28 0.97 -5.62 5.26
N LEU A 29 1.25 -4.33 5.51
CA LEU A 29 2.61 -3.79 5.44
C LEU A 29 3.51 -4.29 6.56
N TRP A 30 2.95 -4.55 7.75
CA TRP A 30 3.72 -5.12 8.85
C TRP A 30 4.13 -6.57 8.53
N ARG A 31 3.23 -7.38 7.96
CA ARG A 31 3.52 -8.75 7.53
C ARG A 31 4.47 -8.84 6.34
N ALA A 32 4.48 -7.83 5.46
CA ALA A 32 5.38 -7.78 4.31
C ALA A 32 6.82 -7.37 4.67
N SER A 33 7.03 -6.80 5.87
CA SER A 33 8.33 -6.31 6.31
C SER A 33 9.24 -7.48 6.69
N ILE A 34 10.40 -7.58 6.04
CA ILE A 34 11.45 -8.57 6.35
C ILE A 34 12.76 -7.86 6.71
N PRO A 35 13.67 -8.50 7.47
CA PRO A 35 15.01 -7.96 7.71
C PRO A 35 15.86 -8.08 6.44
N VAL A 36 15.74 -7.09 5.55
CA VAL A 36 16.36 -7.11 4.21
C VAL A 36 17.87 -7.36 4.27
N ASN A 37 18.60 -6.70 5.18
CA ASN A 37 20.05 -6.87 5.29
C ASN A 37 20.46 -8.31 5.66
N GLU A 38 19.74 -8.94 6.59
CA GLU A 38 20.00 -10.33 6.98
C GLU A 38 19.63 -11.29 5.85
N PHE A 39 18.50 -11.02 5.18
CA PHE A 39 18.04 -11.77 4.03
C PHE A 39 19.06 -11.74 2.88
N LEU A 40 19.53 -10.55 2.48
CA LEU A 40 20.53 -10.37 1.43
C LEU A 40 21.86 -11.02 1.79
N ALA A 41 22.30 -10.95 3.06
CA ALA A 41 23.50 -11.64 3.52
C ALA A 41 23.39 -13.17 3.35
N LYS A 42 22.23 -13.76 3.67
CA LYS A 42 21.96 -15.20 3.47
C LYS A 42 21.95 -15.57 1.99
N ILE A 43 21.34 -14.74 1.13
CA ILE A 43 21.34 -14.97 -0.32
C ILE A 43 22.76 -14.90 -0.89
N ARG A 44 23.55 -13.88 -0.53
CA ARG A 44 24.93 -13.75 -0.99
C ARG A 44 25.77 -14.95 -0.59
N LYS A 45 25.61 -15.43 0.66
CA LYS A 45 26.30 -16.63 1.15
C LYS A 45 25.92 -17.86 0.32
N ALA A 46 24.63 -18.07 0.05
CA ALA A 46 24.16 -19.20 -0.76
C ALA A 46 24.71 -19.17 -2.20
N LEU A 47 24.76 -17.98 -2.83
CA LEU A 47 25.22 -17.82 -4.20
C LEU A 47 26.75 -17.86 -4.34
N VAL A 48 27.48 -17.13 -3.50
CA VAL A 48 28.94 -16.95 -3.67
C VAL A 48 29.74 -18.06 -2.98
N VAL A 49 29.35 -18.43 -1.75
CA VAL A 49 30.09 -19.40 -0.94
C VAL A 49 29.65 -20.81 -1.30
N ASN A 50 28.34 -21.08 -1.22
CA ASN A 50 27.79 -22.43 -1.43
C ASN A 50 27.55 -22.74 -2.91
N ARG A 51 27.64 -21.74 -3.79
CA ARG A 51 27.47 -21.86 -5.25
C ARG A 51 26.19 -22.61 -5.63
N SER A 52 25.12 -22.38 -4.87
CA SER A 52 23.85 -23.10 -5.04
C SER A 52 22.67 -22.13 -5.18
N ILE A 53 22.13 -22.07 -6.39
CA ILE A 53 20.90 -21.31 -6.67
C ILE A 53 19.72 -21.94 -5.94
N ARG A 54 19.69 -23.27 -5.84
CA ARG A 54 18.64 -23.98 -5.12
C ARG A 54 18.58 -23.56 -3.65
N GLU A 55 19.73 -23.40 -3.01
CA GLU A 55 19.78 -22.92 -1.64
C GLU A 55 19.29 -21.47 -1.53
N ALA A 56 19.71 -20.60 -2.46
CA ALA A 56 19.23 -19.22 -2.51
C ALA A 56 17.70 -19.14 -2.69
N VAL A 57 17.12 -19.98 -3.55
CA VAL A 57 15.65 -20.09 -3.73
C VAL A 57 14.98 -20.57 -2.45
N LYS A 58 15.54 -21.56 -1.74
CA LYS A 58 15.01 -22.00 -0.44
C LYS A 58 15.03 -20.89 0.61
N VAL A 59 16.07 -20.06 0.63
CA VAL A 59 16.12 -18.88 1.51
C VAL A 59 14.99 -17.93 1.16
N CYS A 60 14.74 -17.64 -0.13
CA CYS A 60 13.59 -16.81 -0.54
C CYS A 60 12.25 -17.38 -0.07
N GLU A 61 12.06 -18.70 -0.06
CA GLU A 61 10.81 -19.35 0.38
C GLU A 61 10.55 -19.24 1.89
N GLN A 62 11.61 -19.03 2.69
CA GLN A 62 11.48 -18.84 4.14
C GLN A 62 10.94 -17.44 4.50
N TYR A 63 11.11 -16.45 3.62
CA TYR A 63 10.72 -15.08 3.87
C TYR A 63 9.46 -14.70 3.08
N LYS A 64 8.45 -14.17 3.78
CA LYS A 64 7.22 -13.67 3.17
C LYS A 64 7.34 -12.16 3.00
N GLY A 65 7.81 -11.71 1.83
CA GLY A 65 7.95 -10.28 1.53
C GLY A 65 8.16 -10.01 0.04
N PRO A 66 7.95 -8.77 -0.42
CA PRO A 66 8.06 -8.39 -1.82
C PRO A 66 9.48 -8.60 -2.35
N VAL A 67 10.49 -8.25 -1.55
CA VAL A 67 11.90 -8.45 -1.87
C VAL A 67 12.23 -9.93 -2.09
N ALA A 68 11.73 -10.82 -1.23
CA ALA A 68 11.96 -12.26 -1.36
C ALA A 68 11.27 -12.86 -2.60
N SER A 69 10.06 -12.38 -2.92
CA SER A 69 9.29 -12.75 -4.12
C SER A 69 10.05 -12.41 -5.41
N ILE A 70 10.58 -11.19 -5.48
CA ILE A 70 11.30 -10.67 -6.65
C ILE A 70 12.66 -11.35 -6.82
N MET A 71 13.41 -11.52 -5.71
CA MET A 71 14.67 -12.27 -5.76
C MET A 71 14.45 -13.71 -6.20
N LYS A 72 13.38 -14.38 -5.74
CA LYS A 72 13.04 -15.73 -6.21
C LYS A 72 12.76 -15.74 -7.71
N ALA A 73 12.00 -14.77 -8.23
CA ALA A 73 11.69 -14.67 -9.65
C ALA A 73 12.97 -14.53 -10.51
N GLY A 74 13.91 -13.67 -10.09
CA GLY A 74 15.21 -13.53 -10.76
C GLY A 74 16.09 -14.78 -10.65
N LEU A 75 16.13 -15.43 -9.48
CA LEU A 75 16.90 -16.66 -9.25
C LEU A 75 16.42 -17.83 -10.12
N LEU A 76 15.11 -17.97 -10.31
CA LEU A 76 14.53 -19.02 -11.17
C LEU A 76 14.84 -18.81 -12.66
N LYS A 77 15.27 -17.61 -13.03
CA LYS A 77 15.66 -17.23 -14.39
C LYS A 77 17.17 -17.25 -14.62
N TYR A 78 17.94 -17.73 -13.65
CA TYR A 78 19.38 -17.85 -13.79
C TYR A 78 19.78 -18.65 -15.05
N GLY A 79 20.81 -18.18 -15.75
CA GLY A 79 21.31 -18.79 -16.99
C GLY A 79 20.58 -18.33 -18.25
N GLN A 80 19.54 -17.50 -18.13
CA GLN A 80 18.94 -16.79 -19.27
C GLN A 80 19.71 -15.49 -19.58
N PRO A 81 19.57 -14.92 -20.80
CA PRO A 81 20.13 -13.62 -21.12
C PRO A 81 19.78 -12.58 -20.06
N ARG A 82 20.74 -11.71 -19.70
CA ARG A 82 20.57 -10.68 -18.67
C ARG A 82 19.28 -9.87 -18.86
N GLU A 83 18.96 -9.51 -20.10
CA GLU A 83 17.75 -8.77 -20.45
C GLU A 83 16.45 -9.50 -20.04
N ASP A 84 16.40 -10.83 -20.19
CA ASP A 84 15.22 -11.62 -19.80
C ASP A 84 15.07 -11.72 -18.29
N VAL A 85 16.19 -11.79 -17.57
CA VAL A 85 16.23 -11.78 -16.09
C VAL A 85 15.76 -10.43 -15.56
N GLU A 86 16.30 -9.33 -16.11
CA GLU A 86 15.92 -7.96 -15.77
C GLU A 86 14.42 -7.74 -16.00
N LYS A 87 13.90 -8.07 -17.18
CA LYS A 87 12.46 -7.99 -17.48
C LYS A 87 11.61 -8.82 -16.51
N THR A 88 12.07 -10.00 -16.11
CA THR A 88 11.33 -10.82 -15.15
C THR A 88 11.27 -10.16 -13.77
N ILE A 89 12.40 -9.60 -13.31
CA ILE A 89 12.50 -8.88 -12.05
C ILE A 89 11.61 -7.64 -12.06
N GLU A 90 11.65 -6.85 -13.14
CA GLU A 90 10.82 -5.65 -13.30
C GLU A 90 9.32 -5.98 -13.27
N ASN A 91 8.89 -7.00 -14.02
CA ASN A 91 7.50 -7.44 -14.03
C ASN A 91 7.04 -7.91 -12.63
N ALA A 92 7.88 -8.66 -11.92
CA ALA A 92 7.59 -9.08 -10.56
C ALA A 92 7.53 -7.90 -9.59
N ALA A 93 8.42 -6.91 -9.75
CA ALA A 93 8.44 -5.69 -8.96
C ALA A 93 7.16 -4.86 -9.18
N MET A 94 6.72 -4.68 -10.42
CA MET A 94 5.46 -3.99 -10.73
C MET A 94 4.25 -4.67 -10.08
N PHE A 95 4.19 -6.01 -10.14
CA PHE A 95 3.12 -6.77 -9.50
C PHE A 95 3.11 -6.60 -7.97
N GLU A 96 4.28 -6.70 -7.34
CA GLU A 96 4.43 -6.51 -5.89
C GLU A 96 4.12 -5.06 -5.47
N MET A 97 4.55 -4.06 -6.23
CA MET A 97 4.21 -2.65 -6.00
C MET A 97 2.71 -2.41 -6.04
N SER A 98 2.03 -2.90 -7.09
CA SER A 98 0.56 -2.80 -7.20
C SER A 98 -0.16 -3.44 -6.00
N ARG A 99 0.36 -4.57 -5.50
CA ARG A 99 -0.19 -5.24 -4.31
C ARG A 99 0.00 -4.42 -3.02
N LEU A 100 1.14 -3.76 -2.86
CA LEU A 100 1.44 -2.89 -1.73
C LEU A 100 0.56 -1.64 -1.72
N GLU A 101 0.34 -1.04 -2.90
CA GLU A 101 -0.46 0.18 -3.11
C GLU A 101 -1.97 -0.05 -3.04
N ARG A 102 -2.42 -1.31 -2.99
CA ARG A 102 -3.84 -1.66 -2.93
C ARG A 102 -4.55 -0.85 -1.83
N PHE A 103 -5.67 -0.22 -2.19
CA PHE A 103 -6.51 0.64 -1.32
C PHE A 103 -5.91 1.99 -0.90
N LEU A 104 -4.66 2.32 -1.24
CA LEU A 104 -4.11 3.65 -0.93
C LEU A 104 -4.81 4.76 -1.71
N ALA A 105 -5.19 4.49 -2.97
CA ALA A 105 -5.98 5.42 -3.76
C ALA A 105 -7.31 5.78 -3.05
N PHE A 106 -7.95 4.80 -2.39
CA PHE A 106 -9.16 5.06 -1.61
C PHE A 106 -8.91 5.96 -0.40
N LEU A 107 -7.80 5.76 0.33
CA LEU A 107 -7.43 6.66 1.44
C LEU A 107 -7.15 8.08 0.93
N ALA A 108 -6.40 8.21 -0.18
CA ALA A 108 -6.13 9.50 -0.79
C ALA A 108 -7.42 10.20 -1.23
N THR A 109 -8.34 9.50 -1.89
CA THR A 109 -9.65 10.05 -2.26
C THR A 109 -10.45 10.44 -1.03
N THR A 110 -10.51 9.60 0.00
CA THR A 110 -11.29 9.88 1.21
C THR A 110 -10.74 11.09 1.96
N ALA A 111 -9.42 11.22 2.07
CA ALA A 111 -8.77 12.36 2.70
C ALA A 111 -9.08 13.69 1.98
N ASN A 112 -9.23 13.66 0.64
CA ASN A 112 -9.58 14.84 -0.15
C ASN A 112 -11.10 15.12 -0.20
N VAL A 113 -11.94 14.07 -0.25
CA VAL A 113 -13.39 14.21 -0.42
C VAL A 113 -14.10 14.48 0.91
N ALA A 114 -13.63 13.95 2.04
CA ALA A 114 -14.27 14.17 3.34
C ALA A 114 -14.36 15.66 3.75
N PRO A 115 -13.33 16.50 3.58
CA PRO A 115 -13.45 17.95 3.81
C PRO A 115 -14.42 18.63 2.85
N LEU A 116 -14.43 18.22 1.58
CA LEU A 116 -15.35 18.76 0.57
C LEU A 116 -16.81 18.43 0.90
N LEU A 117 -17.08 17.22 1.42
CA LEU A 117 -18.40 16.87 1.94
C LEU A 117 -18.77 17.72 3.17
N GLY A 118 -17.81 17.97 4.07
CA GLY A 118 -18.02 18.88 5.21
C GLY A 118 -18.34 20.31 4.79
N PHE A 119 -17.65 20.81 3.75
CA PHE A 119 -17.93 22.12 3.15
C PHE A 119 -19.28 22.16 2.42
N PHE A 120 -19.65 21.09 1.71
CA PHE A 120 -20.99 20.98 1.14
C PHE A 120 -22.08 21.00 2.22
N GLY A 121 -21.82 20.37 3.37
CA GLY A 121 -22.67 20.45 4.56
C GLY A 121 -22.87 21.88 5.07
N THR A 122 -21.85 22.74 5.03
CA THR A 122 -22.02 24.14 5.45
C THR A 122 -22.89 24.94 4.50
N VAL A 123 -22.68 24.77 3.19
CA VAL A 123 -23.49 25.45 2.17
C VAL A 123 -24.96 25.06 2.33
N THR A 124 -25.25 23.76 2.45
CA THR A 124 -26.63 23.29 2.60
C THR A 124 -27.26 23.68 3.94
N GLY A 125 -26.50 23.67 5.04
CA GLY A 125 -26.98 24.12 6.36
C GLY A 125 -27.30 25.62 6.40
N MET A 126 -26.46 26.45 5.77
CA MET A 126 -26.72 27.90 5.67
C MET A 126 -27.93 28.21 4.80
N ILE A 127 -28.11 27.54 3.66
CA ILE A 127 -29.29 27.71 2.79
C ILE A 127 -30.57 27.45 3.59
N LYS A 128 -30.65 26.31 4.30
CA LYS A 128 -31.81 25.98 5.14
C LYS A 128 -32.06 27.02 6.24
N GLY A 129 -30.99 27.51 6.87
CA GLY A 129 -31.08 28.52 7.93
C GLY A 129 -31.67 29.84 7.43
N PHE A 130 -31.24 30.30 6.25
CA PHE A 130 -31.77 31.52 5.63
C PHE A 130 -33.19 31.33 5.08
N ASP A 131 -33.51 30.19 4.48
CA ASP A 131 -34.88 29.88 4.03
C ASP A 131 -35.87 29.89 5.20
N ALA A 132 -35.48 29.32 6.35
CA ALA A 132 -36.28 29.35 7.57
C ALA A 132 -36.48 30.77 8.12
N LEU A 133 -35.45 31.61 8.06
CA LEU A 133 -35.56 33.02 8.44
C LEU A 133 -36.49 33.79 7.50
N ALA A 134 -36.37 33.57 6.19
CA ALA A 134 -37.22 34.22 5.19
C ALA A 134 -38.71 33.87 5.39
N ALA A 135 -39.01 32.62 5.79
CA ALA A 135 -40.36 32.17 6.07
C ALA A 135 -40.93 32.68 7.40
N ALA A 136 -40.13 32.73 8.47
CA ALA A 136 -40.57 33.13 9.82
C ALA A 136 -40.46 34.64 10.11
N GLY A 137 -39.75 35.38 9.24
CA GLY A 137 -39.41 36.78 9.46
C GLY A 137 -38.38 36.99 10.60
N LEU A 138 -38.00 38.24 10.83
CA LEU A 138 -36.99 38.62 11.84
C LEU A 138 -37.41 38.37 13.31
N SER A 139 -38.59 37.77 13.53
CA SER A 139 -39.14 37.49 14.85
C SER A 139 -38.42 36.35 15.59
N ASN A 140 -37.72 35.46 14.86
CA ASN A 140 -36.99 34.33 15.45
C ASN A 140 -35.59 34.14 14.82
N PRO A 141 -34.58 34.92 15.25
CA PRO A 141 -33.20 34.77 14.77
C PRO A 141 -32.55 33.43 15.16
N GLY A 142 -33.13 32.67 16.09
CA GLY A 142 -32.64 31.34 16.50
C GLY A 142 -32.68 30.29 15.39
N LEU A 143 -33.52 30.50 14.36
CA LEU A 143 -33.61 29.60 13.20
C LEU A 143 -32.33 29.60 12.37
N VAL A 144 -31.72 30.77 12.15
CA VAL A 144 -30.43 30.88 11.45
C VAL A 144 -29.32 30.26 12.27
N ALA A 145 -29.31 30.52 13.59
CA ALA A 145 -28.32 29.95 14.49
C ALA A 145 -28.31 28.40 14.46
N THR A 146 -29.47 27.79 14.28
CA THR A 146 -29.60 26.33 14.14
C THR A 146 -28.97 25.84 12.82
N GLY A 147 -29.22 26.53 11.70
CA GLY A 147 -28.60 26.19 10.40
C GLY A 147 -27.08 26.36 10.40
N ILE A 148 -26.56 27.40 11.07
CA ILE A 148 -25.12 27.61 11.26
C ILE A 148 -24.51 26.50 12.13
N LYS A 149 -25.20 26.09 13.20
CA LYS A 149 -24.74 24.98 14.05
C LYS A 149 -24.65 23.67 13.26
N GLU A 150 -25.65 23.34 12.45
CA GLU A 150 -25.64 22.17 11.56
C GLU A 150 -24.44 22.24 10.60
N ALA A 151 -24.30 23.37 9.91
CA ALA A 151 -23.20 23.65 8.99
C ALA A 151 -21.83 23.40 9.62
N LEU A 152 -21.52 24.05 10.75
CA LEU A 152 -20.22 23.93 11.41
C LEU A 152 -19.95 22.51 11.90
N THR A 153 -20.99 21.81 12.39
CA THR A 153 -20.87 20.42 12.85
C THR A 153 -20.46 19.49 11.70
N THR A 154 -21.02 19.68 10.50
CA THR A 154 -20.65 18.86 9.32
C THR A 154 -19.23 19.09 8.86
N THR A 155 -18.73 20.32 8.89
CA THR A 155 -17.32 20.61 8.54
C THR A 155 -16.37 20.00 9.56
N ALA A 156 -16.65 20.16 10.85
CA ALA A 156 -15.84 19.56 11.90
C ALA A 156 -15.75 18.03 11.73
N ALA A 157 -16.87 17.37 11.41
CA ALA A 157 -16.90 15.94 11.14
C ALA A 157 -16.08 15.56 9.88
N GLY A 158 -16.20 16.32 8.79
CA GLY A 158 -15.40 16.11 7.57
C GLY A 158 -13.89 16.19 7.82
N LEU A 159 -13.46 17.21 8.58
CA LEU A 159 -12.06 17.36 8.96
C LEU A 159 -11.59 16.24 9.90
N PHE A 160 -12.43 15.84 10.86
CA PHE A 160 -12.12 14.75 11.78
C PHE A 160 -11.87 13.42 11.07
N VAL A 161 -12.53 13.16 9.94
CA VAL A 161 -12.28 11.97 9.11
C VAL A 161 -11.05 12.17 8.23
N ALA A 162 -10.90 13.35 7.62
CA ALA A 162 -9.86 13.63 6.63
C ALA A 162 -8.44 13.61 7.23
N ILE A 163 -8.25 14.26 8.37
CA ILE A 163 -6.93 14.41 9.02
C ILE A 163 -6.27 13.06 9.31
N PRO A 164 -6.90 12.13 10.06
CA PRO A 164 -6.29 10.83 10.34
C PRO A 164 -6.11 9.99 9.07
N THR A 165 -7.04 10.08 8.12
CA THR A 165 -6.93 9.38 6.82
C THR A 165 -5.72 9.85 6.02
N GLN A 166 -5.48 11.17 5.97
CA GLN A 166 -4.32 11.75 5.28
C GLN A 166 -3.00 11.37 5.95
N LEU A 167 -2.95 11.40 7.28
CA LEU A 167 -1.76 10.97 8.03
C LEU A 167 -1.45 9.49 7.78
N ALA A 168 -2.46 8.63 7.79
CA ALA A 168 -2.29 7.21 7.50
C ALA A 168 -1.83 6.97 6.06
N TYR A 169 -2.44 7.65 5.07
CA TYR A 169 -2.01 7.61 3.67
C TYR A 169 -0.52 7.97 3.51
N ASN A 170 -0.09 9.09 4.09
CA ASN A 170 1.29 9.53 4.02
C ASN A 170 2.26 8.54 4.70
N TYR A 171 1.86 8.00 5.86
CA TYR A 171 2.64 6.97 6.55
C TYR A 171 2.80 5.71 5.69
N PHE A 172 1.71 5.21 5.10
CA PHE A 172 1.77 4.03 4.24
C PHE A 172 2.58 4.27 2.97
N MET A 173 2.44 5.43 2.31
CA MET A 173 3.28 5.76 1.15
C MET A 173 4.75 5.80 1.51
N SER A 174 5.13 6.38 2.66
CA SER A 174 6.52 6.37 3.12
C SER A 174 7.06 4.96 3.32
N ARG A 175 6.23 4.05 3.86
CA ARG A 175 6.58 2.63 4.04
C ARG A 175 6.69 1.89 2.70
N ILE A 176 5.80 2.14 1.75
CA ILE A 176 5.87 1.56 0.39
C ILE A 176 7.11 2.04 -0.34
N ASN A 177 7.43 3.33 -0.28
CA ASN A 177 8.65 3.87 -0.87
C ASN A 177 9.92 3.21 -0.28
N LYS A 178 9.89 2.79 0.99
CA LYS A 178 10.98 2.00 1.57
C LYS A 178 11.06 0.61 0.91
N PHE A 179 9.93 -0.08 0.75
CA PHE A 179 9.90 -1.36 0.04
C PHE A 179 10.43 -1.23 -1.40
N VAL A 180 10.05 -0.17 -2.14
CA VAL A 180 10.56 0.09 -3.50
C VAL A 180 12.10 0.18 -3.51
N ARG A 181 12.68 0.97 -2.61
CA ARG A 181 14.15 1.07 -2.49
C ARG A 181 14.81 -0.27 -2.13
N ASP A 182 14.19 -1.03 -1.23
CA ASP A 182 14.70 -2.34 -0.83
C ASP A 182 14.65 -3.33 -2.01
N ILE A 183 13.61 -3.27 -2.85
CA ILE A 183 13.46 -4.05 -4.08
C ILE A 183 14.55 -3.69 -5.09
N GLU A 184 14.73 -2.41 -5.40
CA GLU A 184 15.73 -1.92 -6.35
C GLU A 184 17.15 -2.34 -5.93
N THR A 185 17.48 -2.14 -4.65
CA THR A 185 18.79 -2.53 -4.09
C THR A 185 19.01 -4.04 -4.22
N SER A 186 17.99 -4.84 -3.93
CA SER A 186 18.07 -6.30 -3.99
C SER A 186 18.17 -6.83 -5.43
N ALA A 187 17.46 -6.19 -6.36
CA ALA A 187 17.51 -6.50 -7.79
C ALA A 187 18.92 -6.22 -8.35
N ASN A 188 19.47 -5.03 -8.08
CA ASN A 188 20.81 -4.66 -8.51
C ASN A 188 21.86 -5.62 -7.95
N MET A 189 21.79 -5.93 -6.65
CA MET A 189 22.69 -6.90 -6.03
C MET A 189 22.62 -8.28 -6.69
N LEU A 190 21.43 -8.76 -7.05
CA LEU A 190 21.26 -10.05 -7.73
C LEU A 190 21.94 -10.04 -9.10
N LEU A 191 21.70 -8.99 -9.89
CA LEU A 191 22.26 -8.84 -11.24
C LEU A 191 23.79 -8.67 -11.23
N GLU A 192 24.32 -7.92 -10.26
CA GLU A 192 25.75 -7.80 -10.02
C GLU A 192 26.36 -9.17 -9.66
N THR A 193 25.72 -9.90 -8.74
CA THR A 193 26.18 -11.24 -8.33
C THR A 193 26.18 -12.21 -9.52
N PHE A 194 25.17 -12.15 -10.40
CA PHE A 194 25.14 -12.97 -11.62
C PHE A 194 26.31 -12.63 -12.56
N GLY A 195 26.57 -11.34 -12.77
CA GLY A 195 27.71 -10.89 -13.58
C GLY A 195 29.07 -11.26 -12.99
N GLU A 196 29.22 -11.23 -11.66
CA GLU A 196 30.44 -11.69 -10.97
C GLU A 196 30.67 -13.20 -11.15
N MET A 197 29.60 -14.00 -11.05
CA MET A 197 29.67 -15.46 -11.25
C MET A 197 30.04 -15.82 -12.69
N GLU A 198 29.46 -15.15 -13.68
CA GLU A 198 29.79 -15.32 -15.11
C GLU A 198 31.26 -14.98 -15.39
N ARG A 199 31.75 -13.84 -14.89
CA ARG A 199 33.16 -13.43 -15.04
C ARG A 199 34.14 -14.36 -14.35
N SER A 200 33.75 -14.94 -13.22
CA SER A 200 34.59 -15.84 -12.44
C SER A 200 34.55 -17.30 -12.93
N GLY A 201 33.78 -17.60 -13.99
CA GLY A 201 33.60 -18.96 -14.50
C GLY A 201 32.93 -19.91 -13.48
N ILE A 202 32.24 -19.36 -12.48
CA ILE A 202 31.57 -20.13 -11.44
C ILE A 202 30.21 -20.56 -12.00
N GLN A 203 30.11 -21.81 -12.43
CA GLN A 203 28.82 -22.43 -12.71
C GLN A 203 28.24 -22.97 -11.40
N PRO A 204 27.18 -22.36 -10.84
CA PRO A 204 26.50 -22.91 -9.68
C PRO A 204 25.80 -24.22 -10.05
N GLU A 205 25.68 -25.14 -9.09
CA GLU A 205 24.87 -26.34 -9.29
C GLU A 205 23.39 -25.93 -9.45
N VAL A 206 22.92 -25.88 -10.70
CA VAL A 206 21.50 -25.84 -11.04
C VAL A 206 20.95 -27.26 -10.83
N GLY A 207 20.72 -27.65 -9.57
CA GLY A 207 20.18 -28.98 -9.27
C GLY A 207 18.88 -29.20 -10.04
N ALA A 208 18.77 -30.34 -10.73
CA ALA A 208 17.68 -30.74 -11.63
C ALA A 208 16.26 -30.39 -11.10
N PRO A 209 15.31 -29.96 -11.95
CA PRO A 209 13.97 -29.58 -11.52
C PRO A 209 13.33 -30.63 -10.58
N PRO A 210 12.52 -30.21 -9.59
CA PRO A 210 11.83 -31.18 -8.74
C PRO A 210 11.08 -32.17 -9.65
N ALA A 211 11.38 -33.45 -9.49
CA ALA A 211 10.72 -34.51 -10.24
C ALA A 211 9.20 -34.32 -10.10
N GLU A 212 8.50 -34.25 -11.24
CA GLU A 212 7.04 -34.22 -11.27
C GLU A 212 6.52 -35.33 -10.34
N ALA A 213 5.76 -34.93 -9.32
CA ALA A 213 5.11 -35.89 -8.44
C ALA A 213 4.26 -36.82 -9.34
N PRO A 214 4.34 -38.16 -9.14
CA PRO A 214 3.62 -39.08 -10.00
C PRO A 214 2.14 -38.75 -9.95
N LYS A 215 1.54 -38.51 -11.13
CA LYS A 215 0.09 -38.42 -11.28
C LYS A 215 -0.50 -39.67 -10.63
N LYS A 216 -1.24 -39.46 -9.53
CA LYS A 216 -1.98 -40.53 -8.87
C LYS A 216 -2.93 -41.17 -9.90
N PRO A 217 -2.99 -42.51 -9.97
CA PRO A 217 -3.88 -43.22 -10.88
C PRO A 217 -5.36 -42.94 -10.57
#